data_AF-A0A2H0VJW6-F1
#
_entry.id   AF-A0A2H0VJW6-F1
#
_cell.length_a   1.000
_cell.length_b   1.000
_cell.length_c   1.000
_cell.angle_alpha   90.00
_cell.angle_beta   90.00
_cell.angle_gamma   90.00
#
_symmetry.space_group_name_H-M   'P 1'
#
loop_
_entity.id
_entity.type
_entity.pdbx_description
1 polymer ?
#
loop_
_entity_poly.entity_id
_entity_poly.type
_entity_poly.pdbx_seq_one_letter_code
_entity_poly.pdbx_strand_id
1 'polypeptide(L)'
;MYLTLDVKESILATSKNIDMPNTKAAKKALRQNKTNRVRNLRQKRGVSEVIKDYKSSVDLGDAEAAKTKLSQVYKKLDKAAKTNLIKKNKAARLKSRLTSLLSGKKAPTEEVTAPVAPALDQEQ
;
A
#
# COMPACT_ATOMS: atom_id res chain seq x y z
N MET A 1 4.39 13.46 61.95
CA MET A 1 3.19 12.60 61.85
C MET A 1 2.53 12.89 60.51
N TYR A 2 2.78 12.01 59.53
CA TYR A 2 2.22 11.86 58.18
C TYR A 2 1.61 13.07 57.45
N LEU A 3 2.50 13.85 56.84
CA LEU A 3 2.23 14.68 55.67
C LEU A 3 2.59 13.87 54.41
N THR A 4 1.67 13.11 53.78
CA THR A 4 1.83 12.54 52.41
C THR A 4 0.60 11.75 51.91
N LEU A 5 -0.64 12.20 52.10
CA LEU A 5 -1.82 11.42 51.62
C LEU A 5 -2.77 12.14 50.67
N ASP A 6 -2.46 13.35 50.19
CA ASP A 6 -3.46 14.12 49.42
C ASP A 6 -2.93 14.78 48.14
N VAL A 7 -1.89 14.19 47.54
CA VAL A 7 -1.45 14.54 46.16
C VAL A 7 -1.68 13.37 45.20
N LYS A 8 -1.61 12.12 45.68
CA LYS A 8 -1.90 10.93 44.86
C LYS A 8 -3.38 10.83 44.45
N GLU A 9 -4.32 11.25 45.31
CA GLU A 9 -5.75 11.25 44.97
C GLU A 9 -6.11 12.34 43.95
N SER A 10 -5.48 13.53 44.01
CA SER A 10 -5.71 14.59 43.03
C SER A 10 -5.13 14.24 41.65
N ILE A 11 -3.96 13.56 41.60
CA ILE A 11 -3.37 13.04 40.36
C ILE A 11 -4.25 11.93 39.75
N LEU A 12 -4.89 11.09 40.56
CA LEU A 12 -5.83 10.05 40.11
C LEU A 12 -7.18 10.60 39.61
N ALA A 13 -7.60 11.79 40.07
CA ALA A 13 -8.81 12.46 39.58
C ALA A 13 -8.61 13.09 38.19
N THR A 14 -7.41 13.54 37.85
CA THR A 14 -7.07 14.11 36.53
C THR A 14 -6.92 13.03 35.44
N SER A 15 -6.72 11.76 35.80
CA SER A 15 -6.51 10.67 34.82
C SER A 15 -7.79 10.09 34.21
N LYS A 16 -8.99 10.59 34.57
CA LYS A 16 -10.27 9.91 34.30
C LYS A 16 -11.05 10.34 33.05
N ASN A 17 -10.52 11.21 32.18
CA ASN A 17 -11.29 11.75 31.06
C ASN A 17 -10.54 11.90 29.72
N ILE A 18 -9.57 11.02 29.43
CA ILE A 18 -8.91 11.02 28.11
C ILE A 18 -9.61 10.08 27.11
N ASP A 19 -10.42 9.12 27.57
CA ASP A 19 -10.99 8.06 26.73
C ASP A 19 -12.52 8.05 26.61
N MET A 20 -13.24 8.99 27.24
CA MET A 20 -14.70 8.98 27.31
C MET A 20 -15.34 9.88 26.24
N PRO A 21 -16.16 9.35 25.31
CA PRO A 21 -16.92 10.18 24.39
C PRO A 21 -17.97 10.99 25.17
N ASN A 22 -17.77 12.31 25.25
CA ASN A 22 -18.63 13.20 26.04
C ASN A 22 -20.01 13.44 25.41
N THR A 23 -20.18 13.17 24.10
CA THR A 23 -21.45 13.36 23.37
C THR A 23 -21.95 12.07 22.73
N LYS A 24 -23.28 11.97 22.53
CA LYS A 24 -23.91 10.83 21.83
C LYS A 24 -23.31 10.60 20.43
N ALA A 25 -22.97 11.69 19.73
CA ALA A 25 -22.31 11.64 18.42
C ALA A 25 -20.89 11.04 18.52
N ALA A 26 -20.09 11.45 19.52
CA ALA A 26 -18.75 10.93 19.73
C ALA A 26 -18.77 9.42 20.06
N LYS A 27 -19.72 8.95 20.88
CA LYS A 27 -19.89 7.51 21.19
C LYS A 27 -20.19 6.70 19.91
N LYS A 28 -21.04 7.23 19.03
CA LYS A 28 -21.32 6.62 17.71
C LYS A 28 -20.08 6.60 16.82
N ALA A 29 -19.35 7.72 16.74
CA ALA A 29 -18.13 7.83 15.95
C ALA A 29 -17.05 6.83 16.40
N LEU A 30 -16.87 6.65 17.72
CA LEU A 30 -15.95 5.66 18.28
C LEU A 30 -16.28 4.23 17.81
N ARG A 31 -17.56 3.84 17.89
CA ARG A 31 -18.02 2.51 17.42
C ARG A 31 -17.75 2.33 15.93
N GLN A 32 -18.07 3.33 15.11
CA GLN A 32 -17.84 3.29 13.67
C GLN A 32 -16.33 3.24 13.34
N ASN A 33 -15.51 3.97 14.08
CA ASN A 33 -14.06 3.99 13.90
C ASN A 33 -13.44 2.64 14.22
N LYS A 34 -13.90 1.94 15.27
CA LYS A 34 -13.43 0.58 15.59
C LYS A 34 -13.69 -0.39 14.43
N THR A 35 -14.90 -0.43 13.88
CA THR A 35 -15.25 -1.33 12.78
C THR A 35 -14.52 -0.96 11.48
N ASN A 36 -14.43 0.33 11.17
CA ASN A 36 -13.69 0.83 10.01
C ASN A 36 -12.19 0.52 10.12
N ARG A 37 -11.60 0.66 11.31
CA ARG A 37 -10.18 0.38 11.57
C ARG A 37 -9.85 -1.08 11.26
N VAL A 38 -10.66 -2.04 11.74
CA VAL A 38 -10.43 -3.47 11.48
C VAL A 38 -10.48 -3.78 9.98
N ARG A 39 -11.48 -3.26 9.27
CA ARG A 39 -11.62 -3.45 7.82
C ARG A 39 -10.44 -2.87 7.05
N ASN A 40 -10.06 -1.62 7.37
CA ASN A 40 -8.96 -0.93 6.71
C ASN A 40 -7.62 -1.60 6.99
N LEU A 41 -7.43 -2.13 8.20
CA LEU A 41 -6.22 -2.87 8.56
C LEU A 41 -6.07 -4.15 7.73
N ARG A 42 -7.14 -4.94 7.59
CA ARG A 42 -7.14 -6.14 6.72
C ARG A 42 -6.78 -5.80 5.28
N GLN A 43 -7.44 -4.79 4.70
CA GLN A 43 -7.17 -4.40 3.31
C GLN A 43 -5.75 -3.85 3.14
N LYS A 44 -5.26 -3.06 4.10
CA LYS A 44 -3.89 -2.51 4.08
C LYS A 44 -2.84 -3.63 4.13
N ARG A 45 -3.05 -4.65 4.96
CA ARG A 45 -2.20 -5.85 5.02
C ARG A 45 -2.16 -6.58 3.69
N GLY A 46 -3.33 -6.87 3.10
CA GLY A 46 -3.40 -7.52 1.80
C GLY A 46 -2.75 -6.73 0.66
N VAL A 47 -2.78 -5.39 0.69
CA VAL A 47 -2.03 -4.57 -0.27
C VAL A 47 -0.52 -4.67 -0.02
N SER A 48 -0.08 -4.65 1.24
CA SER A 48 1.35 -4.75 1.58
C SER A 48 1.94 -6.13 1.29
N GLU A 49 1.17 -7.20 1.45
CA GLU A 49 1.57 -8.58 1.10
C GLU A 49 1.83 -8.69 -0.40
N VAL A 50 0.87 -8.31 -1.23
CA VAL A 50 1.01 -8.37 -2.70
C VAL A 50 2.20 -7.53 -3.21
N ILE A 51 2.47 -6.38 -2.57
CA ILE A 51 3.66 -5.57 -2.90
C ILE A 51 4.96 -6.28 -2.47
N LYS A 52 4.98 -6.94 -1.31
CA LYS A 52 6.14 -7.71 -0.85
C LYS A 52 6.42 -8.88 -1.79
N ASP A 53 5.40 -9.65 -2.16
CA ASP A 53 5.54 -10.80 -3.06
C ASP A 53 6.10 -10.39 -4.43
N TYR A 54 5.63 -9.26 -4.96
CA TYR A 54 6.18 -8.66 -6.17
C TYR A 54 7.66 -8.28 -6.00
N LYS A 55 8.02 -7.57 -4.92
CA LYS A 55 9.41 -7.19 -4.65
C LYS A 55 10.33 -8.40 -4.53
N SER A 56 9.92 -9.42 -3.79
CA SER A 56 10.67 -10.67 -3.67
C SER A 56 10.90 -11.34 -5.03
N SER A 57 9.92 -11.28 -5.95
CA SER A 57 10.08 -11.85 -7.30
C SER A 57 11.05 -11.05 -8.16
N VAL A 58 11.02 -9.72 -8.03
CA VAL A 58 11.99 -8.81 -8.68
C VAL A 58 13.40 -8.99 -8.10
N ASP A 59 13.51 -9.38 -6.83
CA ASP A 59 14.80 -9.70 -6.20
C ASP A 59 15.35 -11.06 -6.65
N LEU A 60 14.49 -12.02 -6.94
CA LEU A 60 14.85 -13.34 -7.48
C LEU A 60 15.18 -13.33 -8.99
N GLY A 61 14.92 -12.23 -9.70
CA GLY A 61 15.28 -12.08 -11.12
C GLY A 61 14.31 -12.75 -12.12
N ASP A 62 13.16 -13.26 -11.66
CA ASP A 62 12.15 -13.86 -12.54
C ASP A 62 11.29 -12.78 -13.20
N ALA A 63 11.64 -12.43 -14.45
CA ALA A 63 10.99 -11.36 -15.20
C ALA A 63 9.53 -11.69 -15.58
N GLU A 64 9.21 -12.96 -15.87
CA GLU A 64 7.87 -13.38 -16.27
C GLU A 64 6.92 -13.42 -15.05
N ALA A 65 7.37 -13.97 -13.93
CA ALA A 65 6.60 -13.92 -12.69
C ALA A 65 6.45 -12.48 -12.16
N ALA A 66 7.44 -11.61 -12.37
CA ALA A 66 7.33 -10.20 -11.98
C ALA A 66 6.25 -9.46 -12.79
N LYS A 67 6.13 -9.69 -14.11
CA LYS A 67 5.09 -9.09 -14.95
C LYS A 67 3.68 -9.50 -14.52
N THR A 68 3.47 -10.79 -14.26
CA THR A 68 2.16 -11.30 -13.83
C THR A 68 1.77 -10.75 -12.46
N LYS A 69 2.71 -10.72 -11.50
CA LYS A 69 2.49 -10.13 -10.17
C LYS A 69 2.27 -8.63 -10.22
N LEU A 70 2.91 -7.90 -11.14
CA LEU A 70 2.70 -6.46 -11.32
C LEU A 70 1.24 -6.12 -11.67
N SER A 71 0.63 -6.91 -12.57
CA SER A 71 -0.80 -6.75 -12.91
C SER A 71 -1.71 -6.96 -11.70
N GLN A 72 -1.41 -7.95 -10.85
CA GLN A 72 -2.14 -8.19 -9.61
C GLN A 72 -1.98 -7.04 -8.61
N VAL A 73 -0.77 -6.48 -8.48
CA VAL A 73 -0.49 -5.32 -7.63
C VAL A 73 -1.32 -4.12 -8.09
N TYR A 74 -1.38 -3.84 -9.39
CA TYR A 74 -2.18 -2.74 -9.95
C TYR A 74 -3.66 -2.89 -9.63
N LYS A 75 -4.23 -4.08 -9.88
CA LYS A 75 -5.62 -4.39 -9.56
C LYS A 75 -5.93 -4.14 -8.08
N LYS A 76 -5.02 -4.50 -7.17
CA LYS A 76 -5.19 -4.29 -5.73
C LYS A 76 -5.05 -2.83 -5.33
N LEU A 77 -4.07 -2.09 -5.89
CA LEU A 77 -3.88 -0.67 -5.63
C LEU A 77 -5.06 0.18 -6.11
N ASP A 78 -5.59 -0.11 -7.29
CA ASP A 78 -6.70 0.66 -7.85
C ASP A 78 -8.02 0.37 -7.12
N LYS A 79 -8.23 -0.87 -6.67
CA LYS A 79 -9.33 -1.18 -5.74
C LYS A 79 -9.20 -0.43 -4.42
N ALA A 80 -8.00 -0.40 -3.83
CA ALA A 80 -7.74 0.35 -2.60
C ALA A 80 -7.91 1.87 -2.77
N ALA A 81 -7.65 2.40 -3.97
CA ALA A 81 -7.92 3.79 -4.31
C ALA A 81 -9.43 4.07 -4.42
N LYS A 82 -10.17 3.17 -5.09
CA LYS A 82 -11.63 3.27 -5.23
C LYS A 82 -12.37 3.21 -3.90
N THR A 83 -11.91 2.39 -2.96
CA THR A 83 -12.51 2.28 -1.61
C THR A 83 -12.06 3.39 -0.64
N ASN A 84 -11.32 4.40 -1.12
CA ASN A 84 -10.75 5.47 -0.31
C ASN A 84 -9.80 4.99 0.81
N LEU A 85 -9.30 3.75 0.73
CA LEU A 85 -8.29 3.26 1.66
C LEU A 85 -6.95 3.98 1.44
N ILE A 86 -6.63 4.25 0.17
CA ILE A 86 -5.43 4.97 -0.26
C ILE A 86 -5.87 6.14 -1.14
N LYS A 87 -5.28 7.32 -0.96
CA LYS A 87 -5.56 8.48 -1.83
C LYS A 87 -5.07 8.20 -3.26
N LYS A 88 -5.77 8.71 -4.28
CA LYS A 88 -5.47 8.51 -5.71
C LYS A 88 -3.99 8.78 -6.04
N ASN A 89 -3.45 9.90 -5.56
CA ASN A 89 -2.05 10.28 -5.79
C ASN A 89 -1.06 9.30 -5.12
N LYS A 90 -1.41 8.74 -3.96
CA LYS A 90 -0.58 7.72 -3.32
C LYS A 90 -0.58 6.42 -4.14
N ALA A 91 -1.71 6.02 -4.71
CA ALA A 91 -1.75 4.88 -5.62
C ALA A 91 -0.92 5.14 -6.89
N ALA A 92 -1.04 6.33 -7.50
CA ALA A 92 -0.24 6.72 -8.67
C ALA A 92 1.28 6.70 -8.38
N ARG A 93 1.72 7.28 -7.26
CA ARG A 93 3.13 7.22 -6.83
C ARG A 93 3.63 5.80 -6.61
N LEU A 94 2.80 4.92 -6.05
CA LEU A 94 3.17 3.52 -5.86
C LEU A 94 3.30 2.79 -7.20
N LYS A 95 2.38 3.00 -8.14
CA LYS A 95 2.48 2.43 -9.49
C LYS A 95 3.77 2.84 -10.18
N SER A 96 4.05 4.15 -10.24
CA SER A 96 5.28 4.69 -10.82
C SER A 96 6.56 4.11 -10.18
N ARG A 97 6.61 4.03 -8.85
CA ARG A 97 7.78 3.45 -8.16
C ARG A 97 7.97 1.98 -8.46
N LEU A 98 6.90 1.19 -8.52
CA LEU A 98 6.99 -0.24 -8.79
C LEU A 98 7.43 -0.51 -10.23
N THR A 99 6.97 0.29 -11.20
CA THR A 99 7.47 0.20 -12.58
C THR A 99 8.93 0.56 -12.70
N SER A 100 9.36 1.63 -12.01
CA SER A 100 10.76 2.05 -12.03
C SER A 100 11.69 1.01 -11.40
N LEU A 101 11.19 0.20 -10.45
CA LEU A 101 11.97 -0.90 -9.89
C LEU A 101 12.18 -2.04 -10.90
N LEU A 102 11.19 -2.32 -11.74
CA LEU A 102 11.33 -3.30 -12.82
C LEU A 102 12.30 -2.80 -13.91
N SER A 103 12.17 -1.53 -14.30
CA SER A 103 13.03 -0.94 -15.33
C SER A 103 14.45 -0.67 -14.83
N GLY A 104 14.62 -0.27 -13.57
CA GLY A 104 15.93 0.01 -12.97
C GLY A 104 16.79 -1.24 -12.77
N LYS A 105 16.18 -2.42 -12.68
CA LYS A 105 16.90 -3.71 -12.76
C LYS A 105 17.08 -4.22 -14.19
N LYS A 106 16.44 -3.59 -15.18
CA LYS A 106 16.58 -3.92 -16.60
C LYS A 106 17.46 -2.89 -17.30
N ALA A 107 18.78 -3.09 -17.27
CA ALA A 107 19.69 -2.81 -18.40
C ALA A 107 21.07 -3.46 -18.15
N PRO A 108 21.76 -4.03 -19.18
CA PRO A 108 21.58 -3.81 -20.61
C PRO A 108 21.23 -5.09 -21.46
N THR A 109 20.93 -4.86 -22.75
CA THR A 109 20.99 -5.77 -23.91
C THR A 109 19.96 -6.91 -24.09
N GLU A 110 18.92 -6.62 -24.86
CA GLU A 110 18.64 -7.40 -26.09
C GLU A 110 18.92 -6.43 -27.25
N GLU A 111 20.11 -6.51 -27.84
CA GLU A 111 20.41 -5.88 -29.12
C GLU A 111 20.06 -6.85 -30.26
N VAL A 112 19.28 -6.34 -31.21
CA VAL A 112 19.41 -6.47 -32.69
C VAL A 112 19.48 -7.87 -33.32
N THR A 113 18.50 -8.16 -34.19
CA THR A 113 18.53 -8.81 -35.54
C THR A 113 17.13 -9.41 -35.80
N ALA A 114 16.42 -9.26 -36.91
CA ALA A 114 16.74 -9.04 -38.32
C ALA A 114 15.45 -8.55 -39.06
N PRO A 115 15.48 -8.40 -40.39
CA PRO A 115 16.12 -7.35 -41.15
C PRO A 115 15.08 -6.45 -41.83
N VAL A 116 15.56 -5.28 -42.25
CA VAL A 116 15.00 -4.48 -43.36
C VAL A 116 14.52 -5.42 -44.45
N ALA A 117 13.21 -5.41 -44.74
CA ALA A 117 12.70 -5.96 -45.98
C ALA A 117 13.30 -5.14 -47.13
N PRO A 118 14.13 -5.70 -48.01
CA PRO A 118 14.45 -5.02 -49.24
C PRO A 118 13.20 -5.05 -50.12
N ALA A 119 12.74 -3.86 -50.49
CA ALA A 119 12.02 -3.72 -51.76
C ALA A 119 12.98 -4.19 -52.87
N LEU A 120 12.59 -5.24 -53.58
CA LEU A 120 12.98 -5.50 -54.96
C LEU A 120 11.95 -6.47 -55.54
N ASP A 121 11.15 -5.91 -56.45
CA ASP A 121 10.39 -6.61 -57.47
C ASP A 121 11.18 -7.79 -58.02
N GLN A 122 10.59 -8.98 -58.07
CA GLN A 122 10.61 -9.96 -59.18
C GLN A 122 9.71 -11.16 -58.78
N GLU A 123 8.44 -11.14 -59.19
CA GLU A 123 7.67 -12.37 -59.42
C GLU A 123 7.13 -12.33 -60.85
N GLN A 124 7.42 -13.41 -61.58
CA GLN A 124 6.72 -13.79 -62.81
C GLN A 124 5.32 -14.30 -62.46
#